data_AF-G5NBK4-F1
#
_entry.id   AF-G5NBK4-F1
#
_cell.length_a   1.000
_cell.length_b   1.000
_cell.length_c   1.000
_cell.angle_alpha   90.00
_cell.angle_beta   90.00
_cell.angle_gamma   90.00
#
_symmetry.space_group_name_H-M   'P 1'
#
loop_
_entity.id
_entity.type
_entity.pdbx_description
1 polymer ?
#
loop_
_entity_poly.entity_id
_entity_poly.type
_entity_poly.pdbx_seq_one_letter_code
_entity_poly.pdbx_strand_id
1 'polypeptide(L)'
;MPWKMTPENIAVLMKAMHGAPYGWGNFNFYNDCSAEVRSLLMPFGIFLPRHSSAQVEAAGRVVDLSHKNPQMRIDYLTRYGKAFTTLVYIPGHIMLYIGNTTMNGQVVPMTYQNIWGLRPNHANSRSIIGEAVFLPLLRFYPENPELISLAGKVLFKLGYIE
;
A
#
# COMPACT_ATOMS: atom_id res chain seq x y z
N MET A 1 -10.88 -5.82 23.17
CA MET A 1 -11.07 -5.33 21.79
C MET A 1 -11.89 -4.05 21.87
N PRO A 2 -11.48 -2.93 21.27
CA PRO A 2 -10.35 -2.78 20.34
C PRO A 2 -8.97 -2.72 21.04
N TRP A 3 -7.90 -3.08 20.33
CA TRP A 3 -6.51 -2.77 20.72
C TRP A 3 -6.27 -1.26 20.54
N LYS A 4 -5.40 -0.69 21.36
CA LYS A 4 -4.98 0.71 21.16
C LYS A 4 -4.12 0.80 19.89
N MET A 5 -4.46 1.71 18.98
CA MET A 5 -3.70 1.96 17.76
C MET A 5 -2.38 2.65 18.11
N THR A 6 -1.33 1.85 18.32
CA THR A 6 0.05 2.34 18.52
C THR A 6 0.98 1.69 17.49
N PRO A 7 2.11 2.32 17.15
CA PRO A 7 3.10 1.74 16.23
C PRO A 7 3.54 0.32 16.64
N GLU A 8 3.70 0.06 17.94
CA GLU A 8 4.13 -1.25 18.45
C GLU A 8 3.07 -2.31 18.21
N ASN A 9 1.80 -1.99 18.48
CA ASN A 9 0.70 -2.93 18.33
C ASN A 9 0.44 -3.28 16.86
N ILE A 10 0.48 -2.30 15.95
CA ILE A 10 0.32 -2.59 14.51
C ILE A 10 1.53 -3.33 13.94
N ALA A 11 2.74 -3.05 14.45
CA ALA A 11 3.94 -3.79 14.05
C ALA A 11 3.85 -5.29 14.39
N VAL A 12 3.26 -5.66 15.52
CA VAL A 12 3.01 -7.08 15.88
C VAL A 12 2.16 -7.76 14.80
N LEU A 13 1.07 -7.12 14.37
CA LEU A 13 0.17 -7.68 13.36
C LEU A 13 0.83 -7.75 11.98
N MET A 14 1.47 -6.67 11.52
CA MET A 14 2.18 -6.66 10.24
C MET A 14 3.27 -7.73 10.19
N LYS A 15 3.99 -7.95 11.30
CA LYS A 15 5.02 -9.00 11.39
C LYS A 15 4.43 -10.40 11.32
N ALA A 16 3.27 -10.63 11.95
CA ALA A 16 2.59 -11.92 11.89
C ALA A 16 2.06 -12.25 10.48
N MET A 17 1.69 -11.22 9.71
CA MET A 17 1.13 -11.36 8.36
C MET A 17 2.18 -11.29 7.26
N HIS A 18 3.38 -10.75 7.53
CA HIS A 18 4.46 -10.65 6.55
C HIS A 18 4.84 -12.03 5.98
N GLY A 19 4.99 -12.10 4.64
CA GLY A 19 5.25 -13.33 3.90
C GLY A 19 4.01 -14.21 3.70
N ALA A 20 2.83 -13.81 4.19
CA ALA A 20 1.59 -14.52 3.88
C ALA A 20 1.33 -14.43 2.37
N PRO A 21 1.04 -15.56 1.68
CA PRO A 21 0.73 -15.58 0.26
C PRO A 21 -0.38 -14.61 -0.15
N TYR A 22 -0.36 -14.18 -1.41
CA TYR A 22 -1.45 -13.42 -2.00
C TYR A 22 -2.60 -14.37 -2.39
N GLY A 23 -3.78 -14.17 -1.79
CA GLY A 23 -5.00 -14.92 -2.09
C GLY A 23 -6.07 -14.04 -2.74
N TRP A 24 -6.17 -14.07 -4.07
CA TRP A 24 -7.20 -13.31 -4.79
C TRP A 24 -8.60 -13.66 -4.27
N GLY A 25 -9.36 -12.65 -3.79
CA GLY A 25 -10.71 -12.89 -3.28
C GLY A 25 -10.75 -13.78 -2.04
N ASN A 26 -9.68 -13.79 -1.24
CA ASN A 26 -9.50 -14.69 -0.09
C ASN A 26 -9.28 -16.17 -0.44
N PHE A 27 -8.79 -16.47 -1.65
CA PHE A 27 -8.47 -17.84 -2.05
C PHE A 27 -7.50 -18.52 -1.06
N ASN A 28 -7.81 -19.76 -0.69
CA ASN A 28 -7.09 -20.54 0.34
C ASN A 28 -6.93 -19.81 1.68
N PHE A 29 -7.90 -18.97 2.06
CA PHE A 29 -7.89 -18.19 3.30
C PHE A 29 -6.78 -17.14 3.41
N TYR A 30 -6.02 -16.91 2.34
CA TYR A 30 -5.02 -15.85 2.28
C TYR A 30 -5.62 -14.54 1.80
N ASN A 31 -5.11 -13.41 2.26
CA ASN A 31 -5.65 -12.11 1.88
C ASN A 31 -5.22 -11.66 0.48
N ASP A 32 -6.08 -10.89 -0.18
CA ASP A 32 -5.66 -9.97 -1.24
C ASP A 32 -5.31 -8.59 -0.66
N CYS A 33 -4.89 -7.65 -1.51
CA CYS A 33 -4.48 -6.30 -1.11
C CYS A 33 -5.48 -5.59 -0.16
N SER A 34 -6.77 -5.61 -0.48
CA SER A 34 -7.79 -4.93 0.32
C SER A 34 -8.20 -5.71 1.56
N ALA A 35 -8.25 -7.04 1.47
CA ALA A 35 -8.50 -7.90 2.63
C ALA A 35 -7.37 -7.80 3.66
N GLU A 36 -6.13 -7.61 3.21
CA GLU A 36 -4.95 -7.43 4.04
C GLU A 36 -5.07 -6.19 4.91
N VAL A 37 -5.28 -5.02 4.29
CA VAL A 37 -5.41 -3.75 5.01
C VAL A 37 -6.62 -3.77 5.95
N ARG A 38 -7.74 -4.36 5.51
CA ARG A 38 -8.92 -4.54 6.35
C ARG A 38 -8.62 -5.41 7.57
N SER A 39 -7.95 -6.54 7.39
CA SER A 39 -7.63 -7.47 8.48
C SER A 39 -6.64 -6.85 9.47
N LEU A 40 -5.67 -6.08 8.97
CA LEU A 40 -4.67 -5.39 9.77
C LEU A 40 -5.30 -4.32 10.68
N LEU A 41 -6.32 -3.60 10.19
CA LEU A 41 -6.93 -2.48 10.91
C LEU A 41 -8.12 -2.86 11.81
N MET A 42 -8.73 -4.02 11.56
CA MET A 42 -9.89 -4.51 12.31
C MET A 42 -9.65 -4.66 13.82
N PRO A 43 -8.50 -5.16 14.32
CA PRO A 43 -8.23 -5.24 15.76
C PRO A 43 -8.25 -3.90 16.49
N PHE A 44 -8.05 -2.80 15.77
CA PHE A 44 -8.09 -1.43 16.30
C PHE A 44 -9.49 -0.79 16.23
N GLY A 45 -10.50 -1.54 15.80
CA GLY A 45 -11.88 -1.04 15.65
C GLY A 45 -12.12 -0.22 14.39
N ILE A 46 -11.16 -0.19 13.46
CA ILE A 46 -11.30 0.53 12.19
C ILE A 46 -11.87 -0.44 11.16
N PHE A 47 -13.12 -0.22 10.76
CA PHE A 47 -13.81 -1.03 9.77
C PHE A 47 -13.62 -0.45 8.37
N LEU A 48 -13.01 -1.23 7.47
CA LEU A 48 -12.87 -0.88 6.07
C LEU A 48 -13.79 -1.73 5.17
N PRO A 49 -14.36 -1.16 4.09
CA PRO A 49 -15.05 -1.91 3.04
C PRO A 49 -14.20 -3.02 2.42
N ARG A 50 -14.82 -3.96 1.70
CA ARG A 50 -14.09 -5.12 1.14
C ARG A 50 -13.18 -4.78 -0.05
N HIS A 51 -13.55 -3.80 -0.88
CA HIS A 51 -12.88 -3.51 -2.14
C HIS A 51 -11.99 -2.27 -2.04
N SER A 52 -10.82 -2.30 -2.68
CA SER A 52 -9.81 -1.23 -2.64
C SER A 52 -10.35 0.16 -3.00
N SER A 53 -11.20 0.27 -4.02
CA SER A 53 -11.84 1.54 -4.38
C SER A 53 -12.76 2.04 -3.27
N ALA A 54 -13.62 1.18 -2.74
CA ALA A 54 -14.50 1.55 -1.63
C ALA A 54 -13.73 1.89 -0.35
N GLN A 55 -12.57 1.28 -0.11
CA GLN A 55 -11.72 1.61 1.04
C GLN A 55 -11.17 3.03 0.98
N VAL A 56 -10.68 3.48 -0.18
CA VAL A 56 -10.18 4.85 -0.30
C VAL A 56 -11.32 5.87 -0.24
N GLU A 57 -12.47 5.57 -0.86
CA GLU A 57 -13.63 6.48 -0.85
C GLU A 57 -14.33 6.56 0.52
N ALA A 58 -14.17 5.54 1.37
CA ALA A 58 -14.67 5.56 2.75
C ALA A 58 -13.77 6.35 3.73
N ALA A 59 -12.60 6.80 3.28
CA ALA A 59 -11.71 7.59 4.13
C ALA A 59 -12.31 8.98 4.42
N GLY A 60 -12.08 9.51 5.63
CA GLY A 60 -12.62 10.82 6.04
C GLY A 60 -12.09 11.99 5.19
N ARG A 61 -10.92 11.82 4.58
CA ARG A 61 -10.37 12.76 3.59
C ARG A 61 -9.67 12.02 2.46
N VAL A 62 -9.99 12.40 1.22
CA VAL A 62 -9.33 11.86 0.02
C VAL A 62 -8.58 12.97 -0.71
N VAL A 63 -7.34 12.69 -1.12
CA VAL A 63 -6.53 13.56 -1.97
C VAL A 63 -6.23 12.83 -3.27
N ASP A 64 -6.71 13.38 -4.39
CA ASP A 64 -6.42 12.85 -5.72
C ASP A 64 -5.19 13.54 -6.33
N LEU A 65 -4.13 12.74 -6.55
CA LEU A 65 -2.87 13.16 -7.17
C LEU A 65 -2.69 12.56 -8.57
N SER A 66 -3.76 12.08 -9.19
CA SER A 66 -3.71 11.46 -10.53
C SER A 66 -3.18 12.45 -11.59
N HIS A 67 -3.42 13.74 -11.40
CA HIS A 67 -2.90 14.81 -12.27
C HIS A 67 -1.41 15.17 -12.02
N LYS A 68 -0.77 14.59 -11.00
CA LYS A 68 0.65 14.81 -10.68
C LYS A 68 1.53 13.75 -11.34
N ASN A 69 2.79 14.06 -11.59
CA ASN A 69 3.77 13.06 -12.03
C ASN A 69 4.22 12.16 -10.84
N PRO A 70 4.88 11.01 -11.09
CA PRO A 70 5.25 10.06 -10.03
C PRO A 70 6.13 10.65 -8.93
N GLN A 71 7.07 11.54 -9.27
CA GLN A 71 7.92 12.17 -8.27
C GLN A 71 7.10 13.05 -7.32
N MET A 72 6.23 13.89 -7.87
CA MET A 72 5.36 14.77 -7.06
C MET A 72 4.39 13.98 -6.17
N ARG A 73 3.93 12.79 -6.61
CA ARG A 73 3.09 11.90 -5.80
C ARG A 73 3.87 11.34 -4.61
N ILE A 74 5.10 10.87 -4.85
CA ILE A 74 6.01 10.38 -3.82
C ILE A 74 6.33 11.50 -2.82
N ASP A 75 6.74 12.68 -3.30
CA ASP A 75 7.07 13.83 -2.46
C ASP A 75 5.88 14.27 -1.59
N TYR A 76 4.67 14.27 -2.16
CA TYR A 76 3.46 14.58 -1.40
C TYR A 76 3.23 13.55 -0.29
N LEU A 77 3.32 12.25 -0.59
CA LEU A 77 3.15 11.20 0.41
C LEU A 77 4.23 11.28 1.50
N THR A 78 5.49 11.52 1.14
CA THR A 78 6.60 11.70 2.08
C THR A 78 6.32 12.82 3.08
N ARG A 79 5.77 13.95 2.60
CA ARG A 79 5.56 15.17 3.40
C ARG A 79 4.25 15.17 4.18
N TYR A 80 3.18 14.66 3.59
CA TYR A 80 1.81 14.80 4.10
C TYR A 80 1.16 13.45 4.44
N GLY A 81 1.84 12.33 4.21
CA GLY A 81 1.38 11.01 4.64
C GLY A 81 1.48 10.87 6.15
N LYS A 82 0.46 10.26 6.75
CA LYS A 82 0.43 9.89 8.17
C LYS A 82 0.55 8.38 8.30
N ALA A 83 1.62 7.95 8.97
CA ALA A 83 1.93 6.54 9.13
C ALA A 83 0.75 5.79 9.76
N PHE A 84 0.46 4.60 9.24
CA PHE A 84 -0.60 3.69 9.70
C PHE A 84 -2.04 4.19 9.51
N THR A 85 -2.25 5.39 8.97
CA THR A 85 -3.57 6.02 8.79
C THR A 85 -3.75 6.66 7.40
N THR A 86 -2.80 6.44 6.49
CA THR A 86 -2.91 6.85 5.09
C THR A 86 -2.94 5.63 4.18
N LEU A 87 -4.03 5.45 3.46
CA LEU A 87 -4.18 4.47 2.39
C LEU A 87 -3.72 5.07 1.07
N VAL A 88 -2.96 4.32 0.29
CA VAL A 88 -2.58 4.70 -1.08
C VAL A 88 -3.32 3.79 -2.04
N TYR A 89 -4.17 4.37 -2.87
CA TYR A 89 -4.95 3.66 -3.88
C TYR A 89 -4.45 3.95 -5.28
N ILE A 90 -4.35 2.89 -6.07
CA ILE A 90 -4.09 2.89 -7.51
C ILE A 90 -5.07 1.91 -8.17
N PRO A 91 -5.26 1.92 -9.50
CA PRO A 91 -6.21 1.01 -10.14
C PRO A 91 -5.89 -0.46 -9.83
N GLY A 92 -6.85 -1.13 -9.18
CA GLY A 92 -6.77 -2.54 -8.83
C GLY A 92 -5.93 -2.87 -7.58
N HIS A 93 -5.40 -1.89 -6.85
CA HIS A 93 -4.53 -2.16 -5.70
C HIS A 93 -4.61 -1.08 -4.61
N ILE A 94 -4.42 -1.49 -3.36
CA ILE A 94 -4.35 -0.59 -2.21
C ILE A 94 -3.23 -1.01 -1.28
N MET A 95 -2.60 -0.04 -0.64
CA MET A 95 -1.50 -0.25 0.30
C MET A 95 -1.61 0.72 1.48
N LEU A 96 -1.07 0.32 2.63
CA LEU A 96 -1.00 1.15 3.82
C LEU A 96 0.35 1.88 3.84
N TYR A 97 0.35 3.21 3.94
CA TYR A 97 1.57 3.96 4.19
C TYR A 97 1.98 3.83 5.66
N ILE A 98 3.23 3.44 5.90
CA ILE A 98 3.75 3.09 7.24
C ILE A 98 4.90 4.00 7.69
N GLY A 99 5.05 5.14 7.03
CA GLY A 99 6.13 6.11 7.31
C GLY A 99 7.16 6.16 6.19
N ASN A 100 8.25 6.86 6.47
CA ASN A 100 9.36 7.02 5.53
C ASN A 100 10.57 6.20 5.99
N THR A 101 11.41 5.81 5.03
CA THR A 101 12.73 5.23 5.29
C THR A 101 13.79 5.95 4.46
N THR A 102 15.07 5.74 4.78
CA THR A 102 16.19 6.25 3.99
C THR A 102 16.79 5.13 3.16
N MET A 103 16.80 5.29 1.85
CA MET A 103 17.43 4.37 0.89
C MET A 103 18.37 5.16 -0.01
N ASN A 104 19.63 4.74 -0.13
CA ASN A 104 20.63 5.41 -0.97
C ASN A 104 20.73 6.92 -0.71
N GLY A 105 20.62 7.35 0.56
CA GLY A 105 20.65 8.75 0.96
C GLY A 105 19.36 9.55 0.67
N GLN A 106 18.31 8.91 0.14
CA GLN A 106 17.03 9.56 -0.17
C GLN A 106 15.94 9.06 0.79
N VAL A 107 15.11 10.00 1.25
CA VAL A 107 13.91 9.68 2.04
C VAL A 107 12.81 9.24 1.10
N VAL A 108 12.31 8.01 1.28
CA VAL A 108 11.26 7.41 0.45
C VAL A 108 10.10 6.90 1.30
N PRO A 109 8.84 6.99 0.83
CA PRO A 109 7.70 6.39 1.50
C PRO A 109 7.83 4.87 1.55
N MET A 110 7.58 4.30 2.71
CA MET A 110 7.45 2.86 2.90
C MET A 110 5.97 2.49 3.00
N THR A 111 5.60 1.38 2.37
CA THR A 111 4.24 0.86 2.39
C THR A 111 4.21 -0.59 2.83
N TYR A 112 3.11 -0.98 3.46
CA TYR A 112 2.76 -2.37 3.73
C TYR A 112 1.60 -2.79 2.83
N GLN A 113 1.72 -3.94 2.18
CA GLN A 113 0.76 -4.42 1.18
C GLN A 113 0.91 -5.91 0.92
N ASN A 114 -0.20 -6.59 0.62
CA ASN A 114 -0.17 -7.90 -0.02
C ASN A 114 -0.38 -7.73 -1.53
N ILE A 115 0.63 -8.08 -2.33
CA ILE A 115 0.68 -7.76 -3.77
C ILE A 115 1.04 -8.99 -4.60
N TRP A 116 0.28 -9.22 -5.68
CA TRP A 116 0.56 -10.31 -6.61
C TRP A 116 1.89 -10.12 -7.36
N GLY A 117 2.08 -8.97 -7.99
CA GLY A 117 3.31 -8.68 -8.72
C GLY A 117 3.29 -7.34 -9.44
N LEU A 118 4.47 -6.95 -9.91
CA LEU A 118 4.71 -5.72 -10.66
C LEU A 118 4.61 -5.99 -12.18
N ARG A 119 4.15 -4.98 -12.92
CA ARG A 119 3.98 -5.07 -14.38
C ARG A 119 5.15 -4.38 -15.09
N PRO A 120 5.85 -5.05 -16.03
CA PRO A 120 6.80 -4.39 -16.91
C PRO A 120 6.13 -3.50 -17.96
N ASN A 121 6.84 -2.49 -18.48
CA ASN A 121 6.30 -1.51 -19.42
C ASN A 121 5.93 -2.12 -20.79
N HIS A 122 6.79 -3.01 -21.30
CA HIS A 122 6.70 -3.54 -22.67
C HIS A 122 6.39 -5.04 -22.75
N ALA A 123 5.89 -5.66 -21.67
CA ALA A 123 5.60 -7.09 -21.65
C ALA A 123 4.21 -7.40 -21.09
N ASN A 124 3.56 -8.43 -21.66
CA ASN A 124 2.37 -9.03 -21.08
C ASN A 124 2.75 -10.09 -20.02
N SER A 125 3.65 -9.74 -19.11
CA SER A 125 4.14 -10.60 -18.04
C SER A 125 3.98 -9.93 -16.68
N ARG A 126 4.38 -10.62 -15.61
CA ARG A 126 4.44 -10.08 -14.25
C ARG A 126 5.76 -10.48 -13.61
N SER A 127 6.37 -9.54 -12.89
CA SER A 127 7.39 -9.84 -11.89
C SER A 127 6.64 -10.19 -10.60
N ILE A 128 6.62 -11.47 -10.25
CA ILE A 128 5.83 -12.00 -9.14
C ILE A 128 6.49 -11.64 -7.82
N ILE A 129 5.68 -11.13 -6.89
CA ILE A 129 6.03 -10.98 -5.46
C ILE A 129 5.19 -12.02 -4.70
N GLY A 130 3.87 -11.94 -4.81
CA GLY A 130 2.95 -13.01 -4.41
C GLY A 130 2.71 -13.12 -2.91
N GLU A 131 3.01 -12.08 -2.13
CA GLU A 131 2.93 -12.12 -0.67
C GLU A 131 2.76 -10.72 -0.02
N ALA A 132 2.53 -10.73 1.29
CA ALA A 132 2.51 -9.54 2.14
C ALA A 132 3.93 -9.01 2.42
N VAL A 133 4.23 -7.82 1.93
CA VAL A 133 5.57 -7.22 1.95
C VAL A 133 5.58 -5.79 2.47
N PHE A 134 6.75 -5.42 3.00
CA PHE A 134 7.17 -4.03 3.14
C PHE A 134 7.83 -3.60 1.83
N LEU A 135 7.23 -2.66 1.11
CA LEU A 135 7.71 -2.25 -0.20
C LEU A 135 7.85 -0.71 -0.28
N PRO A 136 9.04 -0.19 -0.60
CA PRO A 136 9.22 1.24 -0.81
C PRO A 136 8.49 1.68 -2.08
N LEU A 137 7.85 2.84 -2.02
CA LEU A 137 7.20 3.45 -3.16
C LEU A 137 8.21 4.31 -3.93
N LEU A 138 8.90 3.68 -4.88
CA LEU A 138 9.96 4.31 -5.66
C LEU A 138 9.45 4.85 -7.00
N ARG A 139 10.15 5.84 -7.56
CA ARG A 139 9.87 6.37 -8.91
C ARG A 139 10.18 5.34 -10.01
N PHE A 140 11.21 4.53 -9.80
CA PHE A 140 11.60 3.37 -10.60
C PHE A 140 12.31 2.36 -9.67
N TYR A 141 12.35 1.09 -10.05
CA TYR A 141 13.01 0.04 -9.29
C TYR A 141 14.41 -0.21 -9.85
N PRO A 142 15.51 0.13 -9.13
CA PRO A 142 16.87 0.00 -9.66
C PRO A 142 17.24 -1.42 -10.10
N GLU A 143 16.69 -2.43 -9.43
CA GLU A 143 16.94 -3.84 -9.69
C GLU A 143 16.28 -4.32 -10.98
N ASN A 144 15.21 -3.66 -11.42
CA ASN A 144 14.53 -3.94 -12.67
C ASN A 144 13.86 -2.67 -13.24
N PRO A 145 14.62 -1.87 -14.03
CA PRO A 145 14.14 -0.58 -14.55
C PRO A 145 12.93 -0.68 -15.50
N GLU A 146 12.66 -1.86 -16.07
CA GLU A 146 11.51 -2.09 -16.95
C GLU A 146 10.17 -2.13 -16.19
N LEU A 147 10.20 -2.25 -14.86
CA LEU A 147 9.00 -2.31 -14.03
C LEU A 147 8.33 -0.94 -13.91
N ILE A 148 7.03 -0.92 -14.17
CA ILE A 148 6.20 0.27 -13.93
C ILE A 148 6.07 0.47 -12.42
N SER A 149 6.58 1.61 -11.93
CA SER A 149 6.35 2.07 -10.56
C SER A 149 4.86 2.09 -10.20
N LEU A 150 4.55 1.71 -8.96
CA LEU A 150 3.19 1.86 -8.42
C LEU A 150 2.77 3.34 -8.37
N ALA A 151 3.71 4.27 -8.15
CA ALA A 151 3.46 5.72 -8.25
C ALA A 151 3.27 6.19 -9.70
N GLY A 152 3.55 5.33 -10.70
CA GLY A 152 3.40 5.59 -12.13
C GLY A 152 2.03 5.25 -12.72
N LYS A 153 1.07 4.76 -11.92
CA LYS A 153 -0.26 4.38 -12.44
C LYS A 153 -1.11 5.59 -12.82
N VAL A 154 -2.12 5.36 -13.66
CA VAL A 154 -3.00 6.43 -14.17
C VAL A 154 -3.80 7.13 -13.06
N LEU A 155 -4.20 6.40 -12.01
CA LEU A 155 -4.79 6.97 -10.80
C LEU A 155 -3.85 6.83 -9.62
N PHE A 156 -3.86 7.83 -8.75
CA PHE A 156 -3.13 7.83 -7.49
C PHE A 156 -3.88 8.67 -6.45
N LYS A 157 -4.59 8.01 -5.54
CA LYS A 157 -5.38 8.65 -4.48
C LYS A 157 -4.83 8.31 -3.10
N LEU A 158 -4.86 9.28 -2.19
CA LEU A 158 -4.52 9.10 -0.78
C LEU A 158 -5.79 9.21 0.06
N GLY A 159 -6.14 8.18 0.82
CA GLY A 159 -7.26 8.19 1.77
C GLY A 159 -6.74 8.27 3.19
N TYR A 160 -7.16 9.27 3.96
CA TYR A 160 -6.79 9.47 5.35
C TYR A 160 -7.93 8.99 6.26
N ILE A 161 -7.65 8.01 7.11
CA ILE A 161 -8.64 7.26 7.92
C ILE A 161 -8.59 7.60 9.43
N GLU A 162 -7.93 8.70 9.76
CA GLU A 162 -7.86 9.27 11.11
C GLU A 162 -9.08 10.14 11.46
#